data_AF-A0A0J9TLL2-F1
#
_entry.id   AF-A0A0J9TLL2-F1
#
_cell.length_a   1.000
_cell.length_b   1.000
_cell.length_c   1.000
_cell.angle_alpha   90.00
_cell.angle_beta   90.00
_cell.angle_gamma   90.00
#
_symmetry.space_group_name_H-M   'P 1'
#
loop_
_entity.id
_entity.type
_entity.pdbx_description
1 polymer ?
#
loop_
_entity_poly.entity_id
_entity_poly.type
_entity_poly.pdbx_seq_one_letter_code
_entity_poly.pdbx_strand_id
1 'polypeptide(L)'
;MSSKRLEEFADTLKKLIQDNESILREEETGKVLSNQDSIVLLSGLSRCTLNEVVLIGEEKIRAIVLAVRENYLGAVILGRYDRVAEGREAFPGDIFYLHSRLLERSGKLSEEKGGGSITALPIIQTQSDDIAAYIPSNVISITDGQLFLKTNLFNSGQRPAVDLGNSVSRVGGAAQQAAIKDMTSALKLFVSQYFELIEFSKFSPDLNEESRQKIAMGSRIMPLLKQFPLTPYSPQDEIMILFLISSKLILDIESVESVPDILRRVLESWRKDPNYSSLDLTQPIDNRIKEVMSSIFKSARILKVN
;
A
#
# COMPACT_ATOMS: atom_id res chain seq x y z
N MET A 1 -19.01 -14.86 -78.48
CA MET A 1 -19.85 -15.26 -77.33
C MET A 1 -19.16 -15.08 -75.96
N SER A 2 -17.89 -14.65 -75.87
CA SER A 2 -17.17 -14.55 -74.58
C SER A 2 -17.25 -13.20 -73.86
N SER A 3 -17.39 -12.06 -74.55
CA SER A 3 -17.37 -10.75 -73.86
C SER A 3 -18.67 -10.43 -73.11
N LYS A 4 -19.84 -10.81 -73.67
CA LYS A 4 -21.15 -10.58 -73.03
C LYS A 4 -21.30 -11.26 -71.67
N ARG A 5 -20.77 -12.49 -71.50
CA ARG A 5 -20.76 -13.19 -70.22
C ARG A 5 -19.81 -12.54 -69.21
N LEU A 6 -18.72 -11.93 -69.68
CA LEU A 6 -17.75 -11.23 -68.84
C LEU A 6 -18.31 -9.89 -68.35
N GLU A 7 -19.06 -9.18 -69.19
CA GLU A 7 -19.80 -7.99 -68.81
C GLU A 7 -20.93 -8.29 -67.82
N GLU A 8 -21.73 -9.34 -68.06
CA GLU A 8 -22.75 -9.79 -67.10
C GLU A 8 -22.15 -10.19 -65.75
N PHE A 9 -20.99 -10.87 -65.75
CA PHE A 9 -20.31 -11.25 -64.51
C PHE A 9 -19.72 -10.03 -63.78
N ALA A 10 -19.15 -9.06 -64.51
CA ALA A 10 -18.65 -7.82 -63.95
C ALA A 10 -19.79 -6.95 -63.37
N ASP A 11 -20.95 -6.90 -64.04
CA ASP A 11 -22.12 -6.19 -63.53
C ASP A 11 -22.76 -6.90 -62.33
N THR A 12 -22.72 -8.23 -62.31
CA THR A 12 -23.15 -9.02 -61.14
C THR A 12 -22.22 -8.79 -59.95
N LEU A 13 -20.90 -8.74 -60.19
CA LEU A 13 -19.91 -8.38 -59.16
C LEU A 13 -20.07 -6.94 -58.70
N LYS A 14 -20.29 -5.98 -59.60
CA LYS A 14 -20.56 -4.59 -59.23
C LYS A 14 -21.84 -4.45 -58.41
N LYS A 15 -22.90 -5.18 -58.76
CA LYS A 15 -24.13 -5.25 -57.93
C LYS A 15 -23.86 -5.88 -56.58
N LEU A 16 -23.14 -7.00 -56.52
CA LEU A 16 -22.77 -7.67 -55.26
C LEU A 16 -21.85 -6.80 -54.39
N ILE A 17 -20.99 -5.97 -54.99
CA ILE A 17 -20.12 -5.02 -54.28
C ILE A 17 -20.92 -3.80 -53.83
N GLN A 18 -21.78 -3.21 -54.67
CA GLN A 18 -22.64 -2.09 -54.27
C GLN A 18 -23.66 -2.48 -53.20
N ASP A 19 -24.24 -3.69 -53.31
CA ASP A 19 -25.15 -4.22 -52.31
C ASP A 19 -24.41 -4.55 -50.99
N ASN A 20 -23.13 -4.97 -51.04
CA ASN A 20 -22.30 -5.17 -49.83
C ASN A 20 -21.69 -3.88 -49.23
N GLU A 21 -21.37 -2.88 -50.05
CA GLU A 21 -20.92 -1.55 -49.58
C GLU A 21 -22.02 -0.83 -48.81
N SER A 22 -23.28 -1.25 -48.97
CA SER A 22 -24.44 -0.70 -48.26
C SER A 22 -24.67 -1.26 -46.84
N ILE A 23 -23.70 -2.00 -46.26
CA ILE A 23 -23.72 -2.43 -44.85
C ILE A 23 -22.48 -1.93 -44.08
N LEU A 24 -22.15 -0.64 -44.24
CA LEU A 24 -21.52 0.13 -43.16
C LEU A 24 -22.60 1.03 -42.55
N ARG A 25 -23.68 0.42 -42.06
CA ARG A 25 -24.60 1.16 -41.18
C ARG A 25 -23.88 1.35 -39.86
N GLU A 26 -23.66 2.60 -39.50
CA GLU A 26 -23.23 2.95 -38.16
C GLU A 26 -24.34 2.54 -37.19
N GLU A 27 -24.15 1.43 -36.48
CA GLU A 27 -25.13 0.87 -35.56
C GLU A 27 -24.69 1.19 -34.12
N GLU A 28 -25.45 2.05 -33.44
CA GLU A 28 -25.32 2.29 -31.98
C GLU A 28 -25.93 1.16 -31.15
N THR A 29 -26.39 0.10 -31.80
CA THR A 29 -26.91 -1.11 -31.17
C THR A 29 -26.16 -2.32 -31.69
N GLY A 30 -26.19 -3.40 -30.92
CA GLY A 30 -25.48 -4.62 -31.24
C GLY A 30 -26.22 -5.85 -30.74
N LYS A 31 -25.66 -7.02 -31.02
CA LYS A 31 -26.18 -8.30 -30.56
C LYS A 31 -25.15 -9.02 -29.71
N VAL A 32 -25.60 -9.72 -28.68
CA VAL A 32 -24.74 -10.62 -27.91
C VAL A 32 -24.51 -11.88 -28.73
N LEU A 33 -23.26 -12.12 -29.13
CA LEU A 33 -22.83 -13.33 -29.83
C LEU A 33 -22.57 -14.48 -28.86
N SER A 34 -21.95 -14.18 -27.71
CA SER A 34 -21.73 -15.16 -26.65
C SER A 34 -21.68 -14.49 -25.28
N ASN A 35 -21.94 -15.28 -24.25
CA ASN A 35 -21.77 -14.90 -22.85
C ASN A 35 -21.10 -16.08 -22.13
N GLN A 36 -19.85 -15.90 -21.72
CA GLN A 36 -19.09 -16.86 -20.92
C GLN A 36 -18.44 -16.10 -19.78
N ASP A 37 -18.72 -16.51 -18.54
CA ASP A 37 -18.03 -16.01 -17.35
C ASP A 37 -18.04 -14.49 -17.17
N SER A 38 -19.19 -13.86 -17.42
CA SER A 38 -19.37 -12.41 -17.42
C SER A 38 -18.62 -11.67 -18.54
N ILE A 39 -17.95 -12.38 -19.44
CA ILE A 39 -17.39 -11.85 -20.68
C ILE A 39 -18.42 -12.08 -21.78
N VAL A 40 -18.92 -10.98 -22.33
CA VAL A 40 -19.81 -11.00 -23.49
C VAL A 40 -19.04 -10.62 -24.74
N LEU A 41 -19.28 -11.36 -25.81
CA LEU A 41 -18.85 -11.00 -27.14
C LEU A 41 -20.03 -10.33 -27.85
N LEU A 42 -19.84 -9.12 -28.37
CA LEU A 42 -20.89 -8.32 -29.00
C LEU A 42 -20.54 -8.08 -30.48
N SER A 43 -21.53 -8.14 -31.36
CA SER A 43 -21.42 -7.67 -32.75
C SER A 43 -22.19 -6.37 -32.94
N GLY A 44 -21.81 -5.54 -33.91
CA GLY A 44 -22.39 -4.20 -34.09
C GLY A 44 -21.68 -3.18 -33.21
N LEU A 45 -22.40 -2.18 -32.70
CA LEU A 45 -21.84 -1.14 -31.83
C LEU A 45 -20.61 -0.46 -32.45
N SER A 46 -20.71 -0.07 -33.73
CA SER A 46 -19.55 0.34 -34.56
C SER A 46 -18.82 1.58 -34.07
N ARG A 47 -19.46 2.39 -33.21
CA ARG A 47 -18.88 3.59 -32.59
C ARG A 47 -18.38 3.35 -31.16
N CYS A 48 -18.57 2.16 -30.61
CA CYS A 48 -18.23 1.87 -29.23
C CYS A 48 -16.72 1.83 -29.03
N THR A 49 -16.26 2.49 -27.97
CA THR A 49 -14.83 2.63 -27.65
C THR A 49 -14.42 1.75 -26.47
N LEU A 50 -13.11 1.56 -26.31
CA LEU A 50 -12.56 0.87 -25.15
C LEU A 50 -12.92 1.63 -23.86
N ASN A 51 -13.35 0.88 -22.84
CA ASN A 51 -13.86 1.36 -21.54
C ASN A 51 -15.25 2.01 -21.56
N GLU A 52 -15.95 1.97 -22.69
CA GLU A 52 -17.33 2.44 -22.75
C GLU A 52 -18.28 1.43 -22.08
N VAL A 53 -19.33 1.94 -21.44
CA VAL A 53 -20.37 1.09 -20.82
C VAL A 53 -21.49 0.88 -21.83
N VAL A 54 -21.72 -0.38 -22.16
CA VAL A 54 -22.84 -0.82 -22.99
C VAL A 54 -23.96 -1.38 -22.11
N LEU A 55 -25.19 -1.24 -22.57
CA LEU A 55 -26.38 -1.75 -21.89
C LEU A 55 -26.92 -2.96 -22.64
N ILE A 56 -27.15 -4.06 -21.93
CA ILE A 56 -27.56 -5.35 -22.49
C ILE A 56 -28.97 -5.69 -22.01
N GLY A 57 -29.85 -5.96 -22.97
CA GLY A 57 -31.24 -6.39 -22.72
C GLY A 57 -32.14 -5.29 -22.14
N GLU A 58 -33.41 -5.62 -21.93
CA GLU A 58 -34.42 -4.70 -21.40
C GLU A 58 -34.15 -4.32 -19.94
N GLU A 59 -33.47 -5.20 -19.19
CA GLU A 59 -33.05 -4.97 -17.80
C GLU A 59 -31.86 -4.03 -17.67
N LYS A 60 -31.28 -3.55 -18.79
CA LYS A 60 -30.15 -2.60 -18.84
C LYS A 60 -28.95 -3.08 -18.01
N ILE A 61 -28.59 -4.36 -18.18
CA ILE A 61 -27.38 -4.92 -17.59
C ILE A 61 -26.18 -4.17 -18.15
N ARG A 62 -25.37 -3.56 -17.28
CA ARG A 62 -24.21 -2.78 -17.69
C ARG A 62 -23.06 -3.73 -17.98
N ALA A 63 -22.33 -3.51 -19.07
CA ALA A 63 -21.05 -4.16 -19.34
C ALA A 63 -20.02 -3.13 -19.80
N ILE A 64 -18.76 -3.29 -19.44
CA ILE A 64 -17.67 -2.40 -19.87
C ILE A 64 -16.89 -3.05 -21.01
N VAL A 65 -16.73 -2.35 -22.13
CA VAL A 65 -15.95 -2.87 -23.27
C VAL A 65 -14.47 -2.87 -22.91
N LEU A 66 -13.86 -4.07 -22.90
CA LEU A 66 -12.44 -4.26 -22.58
C LEU A 66 -11.62 -4.75 -23.78
N ALA A 67 -12.27 -5.09 -24.90
CA ALA A 67 -11.60 -5.43 -26.14
C ALA A 67 -12.42 -4.94 -27.35
N VAL A 68 -11.76 -4.28 -28.30
CA VAL A 68 -12.32 -3.89 -29.60
C VAL A 68 -11.59 -4.66 -30.68
N ARG A 69 -12.34 -5.33 -31.57
CA ARG A 69 -11.83 -6.04 -32.75
C ARG A 69 -12.62 -5.58 -33.97
N GLU A 70 -12.14 -5.92 -35.17
CA GLU A 70 -12.77 -5.51 -36.43
C GLU A 70 -14.25 -5.97 -36.52
N ASN A 71 -14.57 -7.16 -36.03
CA ASN A 71 -15.90 -7.77 -36.20
C ASN A 71 -16.67 -8.03 -34.89
N TYR A 72 -16.05 -7.77 -33.74
CA TYR A 72 -16.68 -8.00 -32.44
C TYR A 72 -16.04 -7.18 -31.32
N LEU A 73 -16.79 -6.96 -30.25
CA LEU A 73 -16.34 -6.34 -29.01
C LEU A 73 -16.35 -7.39 -27.90
N GLY A 74 -15.35 -7.35 -27.01
CA GLY A 74 -15.37 -8.07 -25.75
C GLY A 74 -15.72 -7.11 -24.62
N ALA A 75 -16.78 -7.38 -23.86
CA ALA A 75 -17.19 -6.57 -22.72
C ALA A 75 -17.36 -7.42 -21.46
N VAL A 76 -17.14 -6.84 -20.28
CA VAL A 76 -17.32 -7.51 -18.99
C VAL A 76 -18.56 -6.94 -18.29
N ILE A 77 -19.49 -7.82 -17.91
CA ILE A 77 -20.72 -7.45 -17.21
C ILE A 77 -20.39 -6.91 -15.80
N LEU A 78 -21.00 -5.77 -15.46
CA LEU A 78 -20.94 -5.10 -14.17
C LEU A 78 -22.22 -5.43 -13.37
N GLY A 79 -22.28 -6.58 -12.68
CA GLY A 79 -23.48 -7.05 -11.97
C GLY A 79 -23.40 -8.48 -11.39
N ARG A 80 -24.54 -9.04 -10.94
CA ARG A 80 -24.63 -10.42 -10.43
C ARG A 80 -24.32 -11.44 -11.53
N TYR A 81 -23.46 -12.41 -11.21
CA TYR A 81 -22.81 -13.36 -12.13
C TYR A 81 -23.11 -14.83 -11.77
N ASP A 82 -24.18 -15.07 -11.02
CA ASP A 82 -24.53 -16.26 -10.23
C ASP A 82 -24.80 -17.57 -11.01
N ARG A 83 -24.17 -17.75 -12.18
CA ARG A 83 -24.19 -18.97 -13.01
C ARG A 83 -22.81 -19.37 -13.59
N VAL A 84 -21.72 -19.17 -12.85
CA VAL A 84 -20.34 -19.38 -13.35
C VAL A 84 -19.42 -19.99 -12.28
N ALA A 85 -18.65 -21.04 -12.62
CA ALA A 85 -17.65 -21.73 -11.79
C ALA A 85 -16.58 -22.39 -12.70
N GLU A 86 -15.33 -22.71 -12.35
CA GLU A 86 -14.25 -22.23 -11.45
C GLU A 86 -12.94 -22.80 -12.05
N GLY A 87 -11.78 -22.09 -12.07
CA GLY A 87 -10.50 -22.71 -12.49
C GLY A 87 -9.33 -21.85 -13.01
N ARG A 88 -8.66 -21.11 -12.10
CA ARG A 88 -7.31 -20.48 -12.17
C ARG A 88 -7.08 -19.20 -13.01
N GLU A 89 -6.18 -18.39 -12.45
CA GLU A 89 -5.86 -17.00 -12.74
C GLU A 89 -5.50 -16.70 -14.20
N ALA A 90 -6.31 -15.84 -14.83
CA ALA A 90 -5.97 -15.13 -16.05
C ALA A 90 -5.84 -13.65 -15.70
N PHE A 91 -4.62 -13.18 -15.44
CA PHE A 91 -4.36 -11.75 -15.39
C PHE A 91 -4.37 -11.25 -16.84
N PRO A 92 -5.14 -10.21 -17.19
CA PRO A 92 -4.88 -9.52 -18.44
C PRO A 92 -3.41 -9.08 -18.41
N GLY A 93 -2.71 -9.11 -19.54
CA GLY A 93 -1.31 -8.67 -19.66
C GLY A 93 -1.06 -7.21 -19.24
N ASP A 94 -2.12 -6.52 -18.80
CA ASP A 94 -2.19 -5.12 -18.41
C ASP A 94 -2.59 -4.92 -16.93
N ILE A 95 -2.56 -5.96 -16.07
CA ILE A 95 -2.88 -5.81 -14.64
C ILE A 95 -1.96 -4.80 -13.94
N PHE A 96 -0.70 -4.73 -14.40
CA PHE A 96 0.24 -3.70 -13.95
C PHE A 96 -0.28 -2.29 -14.24
N TYR A 97 -0.74 -2.04 -15.47
CA TYR A 97 -1.30 -0.75 -15.86
C TYR A 97 -2.58 -0.43 -15.08
N LEU A 98 -3.42 -1.42 -14.77
CA LEU A 98 -4.60 -1.20 -13.92
C LEU A 98 -4.21 -0.69 -12.53
N HIS A 99 -3.21 -1.31 -11.90
CA HIS A 99 -2.69 -0.84 -10.62
C HIS A 99 -2.01 0.53 -10.74
N SER A 100 -1.21 0.75 -11.78
CA SER A 100 -0.52 2.03 -12.01
C SER A 100 -1.51 3.16 -12.25
N ARG A 101 -2.43 3.01 -13.21
CA ARG A 101 -3.50 3.99 -13.51
C ARG A 101 -4.34 4.32 -12.28
N LEU A 102 -4.56 3.36 -11.38
CA LEU A 102 -5.28 3.61 -10.14
C LEU A 102 -4.44 4.41 -9.13
N LEU A 103 -3.22 3.94 -8.85
CA LEU A 103 -2.37 4.49 -7.79
C LEU A 103 -1.75 5.85 -8.16
N GLU A 104 -1.41 6.07 -9.43
CA GLU A 104 -0.89 7.35 -9.96
C GLU A 104 -1.91 8.49 -9.93
N ARG A 105 -3.18 8.21 -9.58
CA ARG A 105 -4.17 9.25 -9.29
C ARG A 105 -3.97 9.88 -7.92
N SER A 106 -3.17 9.24 -7.06
CA SER A 106 -2.79 9.75 -5.75
C SER A 106 -1.55 10.61 -5.88
N GLY A 107 -1.49 11.71 -5.14
CA GLY A 107 -0.38 12.64 -5.23
C GLY A 107 -0.67 13.97 -4.55
N LYS A 108 0.37 14.80 -4.44
CA LYS A 108 0.29 16.18 -3.98
C LYS A 108 0.29 17.11 -5.19
N LEU A 109 -0.78 17.88 -5.35
CA LEU A 109 -0.90 18.87 -6.41
C LEU A 109 0.01 20.08 -6.11
N SER A 110 0.45 20.76 -7.16
CA SER A 110 1.16 22.03 -7.05
C SER A 110 0.27 23.12 -6.46
N GLU A 111 0.88 24.17 -5.93
CA GLU A 111 0.16 25.36 -5.43
C GLU A 111 -0.74 25.97 -6.51
N GLU A 112 -0.27 26.05 -7.76
CA GLU A 112 -1.07 26.52 -8.91
C GLU A 112 -2.35 25.69 -9.15
N LYS A 113 -2.33 24.41 -8.81
CA LYS A 113 -3.46 23.48 -8.92
C LYS A 113 -4.26 23.36 -7.61
N GLY A 114 -4.05 24.28 -6.67
CA GLY A 114 -4.78 24.38 -5.40
C GLY A 114 -4.16 23.60 -4.24
N GLY A 115 -2.96 23.02 -4.40
CA GLY A 115 -2.21 22.41 -3.30
C GLY A 115 -2.88 21.20 -2.64
N GLY A 116 -3.93 20.62 -3.22
CA GLY A 116 -4.63 19.46 -2.67
C GLY A 116 -3.76 18.20 -2.64
N SER A 117 -4.14 17.21 -1.84
CA SER A 117 -3.46 15.92 -1.79
C SER A 117 -4.42 14.74 -1.69
N ILE A 118 -4.08 13.64 -2.35
CA ILE A 118 -4.72 12.34 -2.20
C ILE A 118 -3.64 11.34 -1.79
N THR A 119 -3.82 10.67 -0.65
CA THR A 119 -2.90 9.63 -0.15
C THR A 119 -3.55 8.27 -0.31
N ALA A 120 -2.89 7.35 -1.03
CA ALA A 120 -3.33 5.97 -1.15
C ALA A 120 -2.61 5.06 -0.14
N LEU A 121 -3.38 4.15 0.47
CA LEU A 121 -2.89 3.08 1.35
C LEU A 121 -3.39 1.73 0.81
N PRO A 122 -2.81 1.20 -0.28
CA PRO A 122 -3.21 -0.08 -0.82
C PRO A 122 -2.86 -1.22 0.14
N ILE A 123 -3.76 -2.18 0.28
CA ILE A 123 -3.55 -3.40 1.07
C ILE A 123 -3.47 -4.57 0.09
N ILE A 124 -2.33 -5.24 0.07
CA ILE A 124 -2.10 -6.43 -0.76
C ILE A 124 -1.85 -7.61 0.16
N GLN A 125 -2.65 -8.66 -0.03
CA GLN A 125 -2.44 -9.93 0.65
C GLN A 125 -1.33 -10.70 -0.06
N THR A 126 -0.33 -11.14 0.71
CA THR A 126 0.69 -12.09 0.25
C THR A 126 0.31 -13.51 0.64
N GLN A 127 0.81 -14.49 -0.10
CA GLN A 127 0.69 -15.90 0.24
C GLN A 127 1.98 -16.34 0.94
N SER A 128 1.89 -16.82 2.17
CA SER A 128 3.07 -17.27 2.94
C SER A 128 4.21 -16.25 3.00
N ASP A 129 3.87 -14.97 3.17
CA ASP A 129 4.83 -13.85 3.18
C ASP A 129 5.66 -13.70 1.87
N ASP A 130 5.23 -14.30 0.74
CA ASP A 130 5.90 -14.19 -0.55
C ASP A 130 5.66 -12.83 -1.22
N ILE A 131 6.69 -11.99 -1.21
CA ILE A 131 6.72 -10.66 -1.85
C ILE A 131 7.20 -10.72 -3.31
N ALA A 132 7.76 -11.84 -3.76
CA ALA A 132 8.24 -12.03 -5.13
C ALA A 132 7.13 -12.45 -6.09
N ALA A 133 5.95 -12.83 -5.55
CA ALA A 133 4.76 -13.08 -6.33
C ALA A 133 4.40 -11.89 -7.24
N TYR A 134 3.71 -12.19 -8.35
CA TYR A 134 3.48 -11.23 -9.44
C TYR A 134 2.72 -9.97 -9.00
N ILE A 135 1.64 -10.12 -8.22
CA ILE A 135 0.84 -8.97 -7.76
C ILE A 135 1.57 -8.11 -6.72
N PRO A 136 2.15 -8.67 -5.63
CA PRO A 136 2.95 -7.89 -4.70
C PRO A 136 4.10 -7.14 -5.36
N SER A 137 4.88 -7.79 -6.23
CA SER A 137 6.02 -7.17 -6.91
C SER A 137 5.59 -6.02 -7.83
N ASN A 138 4.49 -6.16 -8.56
CA ASN A 138 3.90 -5.08 -9.36
C ASN A 138 3.56 -3.88 -8.49
N VAL A 139 2.81 -4.07 -7.40
CA VAL A 139 2.38 -2.97 -6.53
C VAL A 139 3.57 -2.31 -5.83
N ILE A 140 4.55 -3.10 -5.36
CA ILE A 140 5.80 -2.59 -4.78
C ILE A 140 6.54 -1.68 -5.78
N SER A 141 6.56 -2.04 -7.07
CA SER A 141 7.25 -1.21 -8.06
C SER A 141 6.55 0.14 -8.30
N ILE A 142 5.23 0.22 -8.09
CA ILE A 142 4.40 1.41 -8.30
C ILE A 142 4.39 2.34 -7.07
N THR A 143 4.23 1.80 -5.86
CA THR A 143 4.05 2.63 -4.67
C THR A 143 5.34 3.31 -4.21
N ASP A 144 5.22 4.47 -3.56
CA ASP A 144 6.33 5.23 -2.98
C ASP A 144 6.86 4.65 -1.66
N GLY A 145 6.68 3.36 -1.45
CA GLY A 145 7.00 2.66 -0.23
C GLY A 145 6.00 1.56 0.07
N GLN A 146 6.31 0.78 1.10
CA GLN A 146 5.52 -0.35 1.53
C GLN A 146 5.70 -0.59 3.03
N LEU A 147 4.63 -1.02 3.68
CA LEU A 147 4.66 -1.59 5.02
C LEU A 147 4.41 -3.08 4.91
N PHE A 148 5.39 -3.88 5.30
CA PHE A 148 5.28 -5.33 5.29
C PHE A 148 4.94 -5.83 6.69
N LEU A 149 3.88 -6.63 6.81
CA LEU A 149 3.41 -7.19 8.07
C LEU A 149 3.68 -8.70 8.09
N LYS A 150 4.45 -9.19 9.07
CA LYS A 150 4.82 -10.61 9.16
C LYS A 150 3.97 -11.37 10.16
N THR A 151 3.54 -12.56 9.74
CA THR A 151 2.76 -13.48 10.60
C THR A 151 3.55 -13.90 11.85
N ASN A 152 4.85 -14.19 11.70
CA ASN A 152 5.70 -14.61 12.82
C ASN A 152 5.89 -13.50 13.87
N LEU A 153 6.00 -12.23 13.46
CA LEU A 153 6.06 -11.09 14.39
C LEU A 153 4.73 -10.94 15.16
N PHE A 154 3.61 -11.11 14.47
CA PHE A 154 2.30 -11.06 15.10
C PHE A 154 2.12 -12.16 16.16
N ASN A 155 2.55 -13.38 15.82
CA ASN A 155 2.46 -14.56 16.69
C ASN A 155 3.40 -14.48 17.90
N SER A 156 4.56 -13.83 17.77
CA SER A 156 5.46 -13.54 18.90
C SER A 156 5.02 -12.37 19.77
N GLY A 157 3.85 -11.79 19.48
CA GLY A 157 3.25 -10.70 20.25
C GLY A 157 3.82 -9.32 19.93
N GLN A 158 4.53 -9.14 18.80
CA GLN A 158 4.86 -7.82 18.26
C GLN A 158 3.68 -7.27 17.45
N ARG A 159 3.04 -6.22 17.97
CA ARG A 159 1.86 -5.60 17.37
C ARG A 159 2.01 -4.08 17.47
N PRO A 160 2.08 -3.33 16.34
CA PRO A 160 1.93 -3.79 14.96
C PRO A 160 3.11 -4.67 14.50
N ALA A 161 2.82 -5.65 13.63
CA ALA A 161 3.75 -6.69 13.21
C ALA A 161 4.64 -6.26 12.03
N VAL A 162 5.16 -5.03 12.09
CA VAL A 162 5.91 -4.41 11.00
C VAL A 162 7.30 -5.04 10.87
N ASP A 163 7.59 -5.56 9.68
CA ASP A 163 8.94 -5.96 9.30
C ASP A 163 9.73 -4.73 8.84
N LEU A 164 10.58 -4.21 9.72
CA LEU A 164 11.36 -3.01 9.47
C LEU A 164 12.46 -3.19 8.41
N GLY A 165 12.85 -4.44 8.10
CA GLY A 165 13.83 -4.74 7.06
C GLY A 165 13.24 -4.57 5.66
N ASN A 166 12.05 -5.16 5.44
CA ASN A 166 11.38 -5.12 4.13
C ASN A 166 10.45 -3.91 3.93
N SER A 167 10.06 -3.23 5.02
CA SER A 167 9.27 -2.01 4.95
C SER A 167 10.13 -0.82 4.56
N VAL A 168 9.66 -0.03 3.60
CA VAL A 168 10.39 1.11 3.04
C VAL A 168 9.45 2.30 2.85
N SER A 169 9.97 3.50 3.06
CA SER A 169 9.36 4.74 2.57
C SER A 169 10.34 5.36 1.60
N ARG A 170 9.95 5.55 0.34
CA ARG A 170 10.75 6.21 -0.70
C ARG A 170 10.73 7.74 -0.55
N VAL A 171 9.67 8.28 0.06
CA VAL A 171 9.58 9.71 0.44
C VAL A 171 10.53 10.04 1.60
N GLY A 172 10.81 9.05 2.45
CA GLY A 172 11.75 9.17 3.57
C GLY A 172 11.33 10.25 4.57
N GLY A 173 12.32 10.97 5.11
CA GLY A 173 12.11 12.00 6.13
C GLY A 173 11.47 13.30 5.61
N ALA A 174 11.20 13.44 4.31
CA ALA A 174 10.55 14.63 3.77
C ALA A 174 9.07 14.73 4.16
N ALA A 175 8.42 13.60 4.42
CA ALA A 175 7.04 13.53 4.90
C ALA A 175 6.91 13.70 6.44
N GLN A 176 8.03 13.79 7.15
CA GLN A 176 8.05 13.86 8.61
C GLN A 176 8.16 15.32 9.08
N GLN A 177 7.53 15.59 10.22
CA GLN A 177 7.78 16.81 10.98
C GLN A 177 9.25 16.86 11.45
N ALA A 178 9.84 18.06 11.49
CA ALA A 178 11.27 18.21 11.79
C ALA A 178 11.65 17.65 13.17
N ALA A 179 10.76 17.82 14.16
CA ALA A 179 10.92 17.27 15.50
C ALA A 179 11.06 15.74 15.51
N ILE A 180 10.21 15.04 14.74
CA ILE A 180 10.22 13.58 14.62
C ILE A 180 11.45 13.13 13.82
N LYS A 181 11.74 13.82 12.71
CA LYS A 181 12.88 13.52 11.85
C LYS A 181 14.21 13.57 12.61
N ASP A 182 14.39 14.54 13.50
CA ASP A 182 15.56 14.67 14.39
C ASP A 182 15.81 13.39 15.20
N MET A 183 14.74 12.72 15.65
CA MET A 183 14.81 11.57 16.56
C MET A 183 14.78 10.19 15.87
N THR A 184 14.29 10.09 14.64
CA THR A 184 14.04 8.80 13.95
C THR A 184 15.19 8.32 13.07
N SER A 185 16.11 9.20 12.67
CA SER A 185 17.09 8.96 11.59
C SER A 185 17.96 7.71 11.80
N ALA A 186 18.37 7.41 13.04
CA ALA A 186 19.19 6.25 13.37
C ALA A 186 18.39 4.98 13.73
N LEU A 187 17.08 5.10 13.99
CA LEU A 187 16.27 4.02 14.56
C LEU A 187 16.11 2.83 13.61
N LYS A 188 15.79 3.10 12.34
CA LYS A 188 15.57 2.04 11.34
C LYS A 188 16.81 1.17 11.17
N LEU A 189 17.97 1.80 10.97
CA LEU A 189 19.25 1.11 10.81
C LEU A 189 19.58 0.28 12.06
N PHE A 190 19.37 0.85 13.24
CA PHE A 190 19.62 0.17 14.50
C PHE A 190 18.76 -1.10 14.63
N VAL A 191 17.45 -1.02 14.37
CA VAL A 191 16.56 -2.18 14.53
C VAL A 191 16.84 -3.25 13.46
N SER A 192 17.22 -2.87 12.25
CA SER A 192 17.70 -3.83 11.23
C SER A 192 18.93 -4.60 11.71
N GLN A 193 19.95 -3.90 12.23
CA GLN A 193 21.14 -4.54 12.79
C GLN A 193 20.83 -5.42 14.00
N TYR A 194 19.86 -5.03 14.83
CA TYR A 194 19.41 -5.85 15.95
C TYR A 194 18.82 -7.19 15.48
N PHE A 195 17.96 -7.21 14.46
CA PHE A 195 17.40 -8.46 13.95
C PHE A 195 18.45 -9.36 13.29
N GLU A 196 19.37 -8.79 12.51
CA GLU A 196 20.51 -9.54 11.95
C GLU A 196 21.34 -10.20 13.06
N LEU A 197 21.62 -9.45 14.13
CA LEU A 197 22.40 -9.95 15.25
C LEU A 197 21.66 -11.02 16.06
N ILE A 198 20.34 -10.90 16.23
CA ILE A 198 19.52 -11.94 16.86
C ILE A 198 19.58 -13.23 16.06
N GLU A 199 19.44 -13.18 14.73
CA GLU A 199 19.58 -14.37 13.88
C GLU A 199 20.99 -14.96 13.96
N PHE A 200 22.04 -14.13 13.90
CA PHE A 200 23.43 -14.60 14.01
C PHE A 200 23.72 -15.26 15.36
N SER A 201 23.20 -14.71 16.46
CA SER A 201 23.41 -15.22 17.82
C SER A 201 22.86 -16.63 18.05
N LYS A 202 21.92 -17.10 17.20
CA LYS A 202 21.43 -18.47 17.25
C LYS A 202 22.47 -19.50 16.79
N PHE A 203 23.45 -19.07 15.99
CA PHE A 203 24.49 -19.93 15.42
C PHE A 203 25.84 -19.81 16.14
N SER A 204 26.15 -18.64 16.73
CA SER A 204 27.40 -18.41 17.45
C SER A 204 27.12 -17.88 18.86
N PRO A 205 27.45 -18.63 19.93
CA PRO A 205 27.26 -18.17 21.30
C PRO A 205 28.28 -17.11 21.73
N ASP A 206 29.44 -17.02 21.06
CA ASP A 206 30.45 -16.00 21.36
C ASP A 206 30.08 -14.66 20.73
N LEU A 207 29.45 -13.82 21.54
CA LEU A 207 29.15 -12.43 21.21
C LEU A 207 30.14 -11.48 21.90
N ASN A 208 30.72 -10.57 21.12
CA ASN A 208 31.53 -9.49 21.66
C ASN A 208 30.67 -8.50 22.47
N GLU A 209 31.33 -7.64 23.25
CA GLU A 209 30.62 -6.71 24.15
C GLU A 209 29.72 -5.72 23.39
N GLU A 210 30.16 -5.26 22.21
CA GLU A 210 29.36 -4.38 21.35
C GLU A 210 28.04 -5.04 20.92
N SER A 211 28.10 -6.31 20.54
CA SER A 211 26.92 -7.10 20.14
C SER A 211 25.96 -7.27 21.32
N ARG A 212 26.48 -7.57 22.51
CA ARG A 212 25.67 -7.68 23.73
C ARG A 212 24.92 -6.38 24.02
N GLN A 213 25.59 -5.23 23.88
CA GLN A 213 24.96 -3.92 24.06
C GLN A 213 23.87 -3.65 23.02
N LYS A 214 24.08 -4.00 21.74
CA LYS A 214 23.05 -3.86 20.69
C LYS A 214 21.83 -4.73 20.98
N ILE A 215 22.02 -5.96 21.44
CA ILE A 215 20.92 -6.84 21.84
C ILE A 215 20.17 -6.27 23.07
N ALA A 216 20.91 -5.79 24.07
CA ALA A 216 20.34 -5.20 25.28
C ALA A 216 19.52 -3.94 24.97
N MET A 217 19.98 -3.11 24.04
CA MET A 217 19.25 -1.93 23.55
C MET A 217 18.02 -2.35 22.74
N GLY A 218 18.17 -3.24 21.75
CA GLY A 218 17.07 -3.67 20.89
C GLY A 218 15.93 -4.37 21.64
N SER A 219 16.26 -5.22 22.63
CA SER A 219 15.26 -5.86 23.49
C SER A 219 14.39 -4.87 24.28
N ARG A 220 14.88 -3.66 24.55
CA ARG A 220 14.13 -2.57 25.20
C ARG A 220 13.39 -1.68 24.21
N ILE A 221 13.88 -1.55 22.97
CA ILE A 221 13.19 -0.82 21.91
C ILE A 221 11.93 -1.56 21.49
N MET A 222 11.99 -2.88 21.29
CA MET A 222 10.87 -3.64 20.72
C MET A 222 9.54 -3.48 21.48
N PRO A 223 9.51 -3.53 22.84
CA PRO A 223 8.31 -3.23 23.61
C PRO A 223 7.76 -1.81 23.42
N LEU A 224 8.62 -0.81 23.21
CA LEU A 224 8.21 0.59 22.98
C LEU A 224 7.55 0.80 21.62
N LEU A 225 7.87 -0.07 20.65
CA LEU A 225 7.25 -0.07 19.32
C LEU A 225 5.95 -0.89 19.28
N LYS A 226 5.46 -1.40 20.42
CA LYS A 226 4.16 -2.06 20.51
C LYS A 226 3.07 -1.04 20.80
N GLN A 227 1.93 -1.24 20.16
CA GLN A 227 0.77 -0.36 20.31
C GLN A 227 -0.52 -1.16 20.19
N PHE A 228 -1.46 -0.89 21.09
CA PHE A 228 -2.76 -1.52 21.06
C PHE A 228 -3.62 -0.95 19.91
N PRO A 229 -4.50 -1.77 19.32
CA PRO A 229 -5.45 -1.28 18.32
C PRO A 229 -6.31 -0.14 18.89
N LEU A 230 -6.60 0.86 18.07
CA LEU A 230 -7.46 2.00 18.40
C LEU A 230 -6.93 2.91 19.53
N THR A 231 -5.66 2.78 19.90
CA THR A 231 -4.98 3.70 20.84
C THR A 231 -3.80 4.41 20.15
N PRO A 232 -4.05 5.25 19.13
CA PRO A 232 -2.99 6.00 18.47
C PRO A 232 -2.23 6.90 19.46
N TYR A 233 -0.92 7.03 19.29
CA TYR A 233 -0.12 8.00 20.01
C TYR A 233 -0.27 9.34 19.30
N SER A 234 -0.27 10.43 20.07
CA SER A 234 -0.13 11.76 19.48
C SER A 234 1.31 11.97 18.98
N PRO A 235 1.56 12.90 18.05
CA PRO A 235 2.94 13.26 17.67
C PRO A 235 3.83 13.63 18.87
N GLN A 236 3.26 14.25 19.90
CA GLN A 236 3.96 14.60 21.13
C GLN A 236 4.35 13.37 21.96
N ASP A 237 3.48 12.37 22.02
CA ASP A 237 3.78 11.09 22.67
C ASP A 237 4.87 10.33 21.88
N GLU A 238 4.78 10.32 20.54
CA GLU A 238 5.77 9.70 19.66
C GLU A 238 7.16 10.33 19.85
N ILE A 239 7.24 11.66 19.95
CA ILE A 239 8.50 12.36 20.23
C ILE A 239 9.08 11.92 21.57
N MET A 240 8.26 11.74 22.60
CA MET A 240 8.75 11.24 23.89
C MET A 240 9.33 9.84 23.76
N ILE A 241 8.63 8.92 23.09
CA ILE A 241 9.11 7.55 22.86
C ILE A 241 10.42 7.56 22.08
N LEU A 242 10.47 8.30 20.97
CA LEU A 242 11.64 8.39 20.10
C LEU A 242 12.83 9.04 20.80
N PHE A 243 12.59 10.05 21.63
CA PHE A 243 13.63 10.69 22.45
C PHE A 243 14.24 9.71 23.44
N LEU A 244 13.44 8.90 24.14
CA LEU A 244 13.96 7.90 25.07
C LEU A 244 14.90 6.92 24.35
N ILE A 245 14.55 6.55 23.12
CA ILE A 245 15.36 5.65 22.29
C ILE A 245 16.64 6.36 21.82
N SER A 246 16.53 7.56 21.24
CA SER A 246 17.66 8.29 20.65
C SER A 246 18.69 8.72 21.70
N SER A 247 18.24 9.11 22.90
CA SER A 247 19.08 9.48 24.05
C SER A 247 19.63 8.28 24.83
N LYS A 248 19.25 7.05 24.44
CA LYS A 248 19.61 5.80 25.13
C LYS A 248 19.14 5.70 26.58
N LEU A 249 18.24 6.57 27.03
CA LEU A 249 17.65 6.52 28.37
C LEU A 249 16.87 5.23 28.63
N ILE A 250 16.49 4.49 27.59
CA ILE A 250 15.85 3.18 27.78
C ILE A 250 16.80 2.14 28.40
N LEU A 251 18.11 2.26 28.21
CA LEU A 251 19.11 1.33 28.79
C LEU A 251 19.13 1.38 30.33
N ASP A 252 18.69 2.50 30.87
CA ASP A 252 18.56 2.79 32.29
C ASP A 252 17.39 2.02 32.94
N ILE A 253 16.62 1.25 32.16
CA ILE A 253 15.58 0.34 32.61
C ILE A 253 16.20 -1.04 32.84
N GLU A 254 16.19 -1.52 34.10
CA GLU A 254 16.84 -2.78 34.51
C GLU A 254 16.23 -4.02 33.82
N SER A 255 14.90 -4.15 33.86
CA SER A 255 14.15 -5.31 33.31
C SER A 255 13.33 -4.92 32.08
N VAL A 256 13.39 -5.75 31.03
CA VAL A 256 12.65 -5.55 29.77
C VAL A 256 11.13 -5.61 30.00
N GLU A 257 10.70 -6.44 30.96
CA GLU A 257 9.31 -6.62 31.35
C GLU A 257 8.71 -5.35 31.96
N SER A 258 9.54 -4.49 32.55
CA SER A 258 9.12 -3.23 33.16
C SER A 258 8.97 -2.08 32.16
N VAL A 259 9.43 -2.26 30.92
CA VAL A 259 9.43 -1.21 29.88
C VAL A 259 8.01 -0.68 29.60
N PRO A 260 6.97 -1.51 29.40
CA PRO A 260 5.62 -1.00 29.12
C PRO A 260 5.04 -0.16 30.26
N ASP A 261 5.24 -0.60 31.51
CA ASP A 261 4.74 0.11 32.69
C ASP A 261 5.44 1.45 32.91
N ILE A 262 6.77 1.48 32.71
CA ILE A 262 7.55 2.72 32.77
C ILE A 262 7.10 3.66 31.66
N LEU A 263 6.96 3.18 30.42
CA LEU A 263 6.50 3.99 29.31
C LEU A 263 5.14 4.63 29.62
N ARG A 264 4.19 3.86 30.15
CA ARG A 264 2.88 4.38 30.54
C ARG A 264 2.99 5.54 31.54
N ARG A 265 3.76 5.38 32.62
CA ARG A 265 3.96 6.43 33.63
C ARG A 265 4.65 7.67 33.06
N VAL A 266 5.62 7.45 32.17
CA VAL A 266 6.35 8.52 31.49
C VAL A 266 5.41 9.33 30.61
N LEU A 267 4.59 8.68 29.79
CA LEU A 267 3.61 9.35 28.93
C LEU A 267 2.52 10.06 29.75
N GLU A 268 2.04 9.45 30.84
CA GLU A 268 1.08 10.10 31.75
C GLU A 268 1.66 11.36 32.40
N SER A 269 2.94 11.35 32.75
CA SER A 269 3.63 12.53 33.29
C SER A 269 3.89 13.57 32.20
N TRP A 270 4.31 13.13 31.01
CA TRP A 270 4.57 13.98 29.86
C TRP A 270 3.32 14.75 29.41
N ARG A 271 2.17 14.07 29.32
CA ARG A 271 0.88 14.69 28.95
C ARG A 271 0.40 15.76 29.94
N LYS A 272 0.91 15.78 31.17
CA LYS A 272 0.58 16.79 32.18
C LYS A 272 1.55 17.99 32.16
N ASP A 273 2.68 17.86 31.48
CA ASP A 273 3.69 18.91 31.43
C ASP A 273 3.21 20.08 30.55
N PRO A 274 3.45 21.35 30.96
CA PRO A 274 3.06 22.51 30.17
C PRO A 274 3.65 22.52 28.75
N ASN A 275 4.85 21.95 28.56
CA ASN A 275 5.51 21.91 27.26
C ASN A 275 4.86 20.93 26.28
N TYR A 276 4.00 20.01 26.75
CA TYR A 276 3.31 19.04 25.90
C TYR A 276 2.44 19.73 24.85
N SER A 277 1.59 20.65 25.29
CA SER A 277 0.62 21.31 24.41
C SER A 277 1.25 22.44 23.59
N SER A 278 2.36 23.00 24.06
CA SER A 278 3.08 24.11 23.38
C SER A 278 4.21 23.64 22.47
N LEU A 279 4.37 22.33 22.27
CA LEU A 279 5.47 21.77 21.48
C LEU A 279 5.33 22.13 19.99
N ASP A 280 6.27 22.91 19.46
CA ASP A 280 6.35 23.15 18.02
C ASP A 280 7.01 21.95 17.32
N LEU A 281 6.22 21.25 16.51
CA LEU A 281 6.66 20.05 15.79
C LEU A 281 7.38 20.41 14.48
N THR A 282 7.26 21.65 14.01
CA THR A 282 7.83 22.09 12.72
C THR A 282 9.34 22.33 12.79
N GLN A 283 9.91 22.36 13.99
CA GLN A 283 11.33 22.58 14.24
C GLN A 283 11.94 21.41 15.01
N PRO A 284 13.28 21.23 14.96
CA PRO A 284 13.97 20.29 15.83
C PRO A 284 13.71 20.61 17.31
N ILE A 285 13.64 19.59 18.15
CA ILE A 285 13.42 19.78 19.58
C ILE A 285 14.65 20.45 20.21
N ASP A 286 14.43 21.49 21.00
CA ASP A 286 15.50 22.19 21.70
C ASP A 286 16.09 21.38 22.87
N ASN A 287 17.28 21.76 23.35
CA ASN A 287 17.92 21.05 24.47
C ASN A 287 17.16 21.21 25.79
N ARG A 288 16.48 22.33 26.01
CA ARG A 288 15.72 22.59 27.24
C ARG A 288 14.58 21.60 27.39
N ILE A 289 13.85 21.32 26.32
CA ILE A 289 12.76 20.34 26.30
C ILE A 289 13.33 18.93 26.46
N LYS A 290 14.46 18.60 25.81
CA LYS A 290 15.16 17.32 26.02
C LYS A 290 15.55 17.09 27.49
N GLU A 291 15.98 18.14 28.20
CA GLU A 291 16.26 18.08 29.65
C GLU A 291 15.00 17.83 30.47
N VAL A 292 13.88 18.50 30.14
CA VAL A 292 12.57 18.27 30.79
C VAL A 292 12.13 16.82 30.59
N MET A 293 12.17 16.31 29.35
CA MET A 293 11.83 14.92 29.02
C MET A 293 12.71 13.93 29.79
N SER A 294 14.01 14.21 29.91
CA SER A 294 14.95 13.41 30.71
C SER A 294 14.58 13.41 32.20
N SER A 295 14.18 14.56 32.74
CA SER A 295 13.76 14.70 34.14
C SER A 295 12.47 13.92 34.42
N ILE A 296 11.50 13.99 33.50
CA ILE A 296 10.25 13.21 33.57
C ILE A 296 10.55 11.72 33.56
N PHE A 297 11.43 11.26 32.67
CA PHE A 297 11.84 9.86 32.62
C PHE A 297 12.45 9.39 33.95
N LYS A 298 13.42 10.14 34.48
CA LYS A 298 14.08 9.81 35.75
C LYS A 298 13.09 9.73 36.91
N SER A 299 12.15 10.67 36.98
CA SER A 299 11.12 10.71 38.02
C SER A 299 10.15 9.53 37.92
N ALA A 300 9.65 9.23 36.72
CA ALA A 300 8.70 8.14 36.48
C ALA A 300 9.32 6.74 36.64
N ARG A 301 10.64 6.62 36.48
CA ARG A 301 11.39 5.37 36.72
C ARG A 301 11.46 5.01 38.22
N ILE A 302 11.68 6.00 39.09
CA ILE A 302 11.94 5.78 40.53
C ILE A 302 10.65 5.43 41.29
N LEU A 303 9.50 5.89 40.81
CA LEU A 303 8.20 5.57 41.41
C LEU A 303 7.91 4.07 41.28
N LYS A 304 8.25 3.30 42.31
CA LYS A 304 7.80 1.91 42.49
C LYS A 304 6.29 1.91 42.72
N VAL A 305 5.62 0.96 42.11
CA VAL A 305 4.21 0.64 42.38
C VAL A 305 4.12 0.27 43.86
N ASN A 306 3.37 1.06 44.64
CA ASN A 306 2.84 0.62 45.92
C ASN A 306 1.69 -0.35 45.69
#